data_AF-A0A928KX14-F1
#
_entry.id   AF-A0A928KX14-F1
#
_cell.length_a   1.000
_cell.length_b   1.000
_cell.length_c   1.000
_cell.angle_alpha   90.00
_cell.angle_beta   90.00
_cell.angle_gamma   90.00
#
_symmetry.space_group_name_H-M   'P 1'
#
loop_
_entity.id
_entity.type
_entity.pdbx_description
1 polymer ?
#
loop_
_entity_poly.entity_id
_entity_poly.type
_entity_poly.pdbx_seq_one_letter_code
_entity_poly.pdbx_strand_id
1 'polypeptide(L)' 'MATQCYEIDENEAEAVRYIFNSISEGKSYNAVITDLNAKGFRTRSGNLFGKNSLYDMLHNEKYKGVYIYNRRS' A
#
# COMPACT_ATOMS: atom_id res chain seq x y z
N MET A 1 -2.07 25.94 -15.69
CA MET A 1 -1.12 25.28 -14.77
C MET A 1 -1.80 24.02 -14.28
N ALA A 2 -1.28 22.84 -14.61
CA ALA A 2 -1.92 21.57 -14.27
C ALA A 2 -1.65 21.24 -12.80
N THR A 3 -2.65 21.46 -11.94
CA THR A 3 -2.67 20.86 -10.61
C THR A 3 -2.77 19.36 -10.83
N GLN A 4 -1.64 18.67 -10.70
CA GLN A 4 -1.62 17.21 -10.68
C GLN A 4 -2.26 16.79 -9.36
N CYS A 5 -3.60 16.71 -9.36
CA CYS A 5 -4.35 16.03 -8.32
C CYS A 5 -3.84 14.59 -8.32
N TYR A 6 -2.93 14.26 -7.42
CA TYR A 6 -2.57 12.88 -7.14
C TYR A 6 -3.81 12.26 -6.50
N GLU A 7 -4.76 11.84 -7.33
CA GLU A 7 -5.80 10.91 -6.92
C GLU A 7 -5.08 9.63 -6.51
N ILE A 8 -4.89 9.51 -5.20
CA ILE A 8 -4.42 8.27 -4.60
C ILE A 8 -5.57 7.30 -4.80
N ASP A 9 -5.34 6.26 -5.60
CA ASP A 9 -6.34 5.23 -5.84
C ASP A 9 -6.74 4.63 -4.49
N GLU A 10 -8.03 4.71 -4.16
CA GLU A 10 -8.53 4.26 -2.86
C GLU A 10 -8.19 2.78 -2.63
N ASN A 11 -8.14 1.96 -3.70
CA ASN A 11 -7.73 0.56 -3.60
C ASN A 11 -6.26 0.42 -3.18
N GLU A 12 -5.37 1.31 -3.67
CA GLU A 12 -3.97 1.28 -3.26
C GLU A 12 -3.82 1.71 -1.81
N ALA A 13 -4.59 2.71 -1.36
CA ALA A 13 -4.61 3.14 0.03
C ALA A 13 -5.11 2.03 0.97
N GLU A 14 -6.13 1.27 0.58
CA GLU A 14 -6.62 0.11 1.32
C GLU A 14 -5.58 -1.01 1.38
N ALA A 15 -4.90 -1.31 0.27
CA ALA A 15 -3.82 -2.30 0.23
C ALA A 15 -2.71 -1.92 1.22
N VAL A 16 -2.26 -0.66 1.21
CA VAL A 16 -1.20 -0.17 2.12
C VAL A 16 -1.62 -0.28 3.59
N ARG A 17 -2.87 0.08 3.93
CA ARG A 17 -3.38 -0.13 5.31
C ARG A 17 -3.39 -1.59 5.71
N TYR A 18 -3.83 -2.46 4.81
CA TYR A 18 -3.86 -3.89 5.06
C TYR A 18 -2.46 -4.46 5.29
N ILE A 19 -1.46 -3.98 4.54
CA ILE A 19 -0.06 -4.35 4.74
C ILE A 19 0.39 -3.96 6.14
N PHE A 20 0.26 -2.68 6.49
CA PHE A 20 0.71 -2.19 7.80
C PHE A 20 0.01 -2.91 8.97
N ASN A 21 -1.30 -3.16 8.84
CA ASN A 21 -2.04 -3.92 9.84
C ASN A 21 -1.49 -5.35 9.95
N SER A 22 -1.34 -6.05 8.83
CA SER A 22 -0.80 -7.42 8.80
C SER A 22 0.63 -7.51 9.36
N ILE A 23 1.49 -6.53 9.04
CA ILE A 23 2.86 -6.47 9.60
C ILE A 23 2.83 -6.18 11.10
N SER A 24 1.90 -5.32 11.56
CA SER A 24 1.69 -5.08 13.01
C SER A 24 1.19 -6.33 13.74
N GLU A 25 0.45 -7.21 13.07
CA GLU A 25 0.07 -8.53 13.57
C GLU A 25 1.24 -9.55 13.55
N GLY A 26 2.39 -9.20 12.99
CA GLY A 26 3.55 -10.10 12.87
C GLY A 26 3.53 -11.03 11.66
N LYS A 27 2.65 -10.78 10.68
CA LYS A 27 2.64 -11.56 9.44
C LYS A 27 3.90 -11.32 8.62
N SER A 28 4.39 -12.37 7.98
CA SER A 28 5.50 -12.27 7.02
C SER A 28 5.08 -11.51 5.76
N TYR A 29 5.99 -10.72 5.19
CA TYR A 29 5.78 -9.99 3.94
C TYR A 29 5.17 -10.86 2.82
N ASN A 30 5.66 -12.10 2.65
CA ASN A 30 5.11 -13.04 1.67
C ASN A 30 3.63 -13.35 1.90
N ALA A 31 3.22 -13.57 3.16
CA ALA A 31 1.83 -13.89 3.47
C ALA A 31 0.91 -12.70 3.14
N VAL A 32 1.35 -11.48 3.47
CA VAL A 32 0.62 -10.25 3.13
C VAL A 32 0.49 -10.07 1.62
N ILE A 33 1.56 -10.32 0.88
CA ILE A 33 1.58 -10.26 -0.59
C ILE A 33 0.61 -11.27 -1.19
N THR A 34 0.64 -12.52 -0.72
CA THR A 34 -0.28 -13.56 -1.18
C THR A 34 -1.73 -13.16 -0.92
N ASP A 35 -2.02 -12.62 0.27
CA ASP A 35 -3.37 -12.22 0.65
C ASP A 35 -3.87 -11.02 -0.16
N LEU A 36 -3.02 -10.02 -0.39
CA LEU A 36 -3.32 -8.88 -1.26
C LEU A 36 -3.62 -9.32 -2.70
N ASN A 37 -2.75 -10.16 -3.27
CA ASN A 37 -2.93 -10.66 -4.63
C ASN A 37 -4.18 -11.56 -4.73
N ALA A 38 -4.49 -12.33 -3.67
CA ALA A 38 -5.70 -13.14 -3.60
C ALA A 38 -6.98 -12.30 -3.50
N LYS A 39 -6.92 -11.16 -2.81
CA LYS A 39 -7.99 -10.15 -2.75
C LYS A 39 -8.12 -9.33 -4.04
N GLY A 40 -7.19 -9.49 -4.98
CA GLY A 40 -7.21 -8.80 -6.27
C GLY A 40 -6.58 -7.42 -6.26
N PHE A 41 -5.91 -7.02 -5.18
CA PHE A 41 -5.21 -5.74 -5.14
C PHE A 41 -4.05 -5.73 -6.14
N ARG A 42 -3.89 -4.60 -6.82
CA ARG A 42 -2.79 -4.34 -7.75
C ARG A 42 -2.07 -3.06 -7.37
N THR A 43 -0.82 -2.96 -7.74
CA THR A 43 -0.04 -1.72 -7.68
C THR A 43 -0.56 -0.71 -8.69
N ARG A 44 -0.21 0.58 -8.55
CA ARG A 44 -0.54 1.64 -9.52
C ARG A 44 -0.26 1.31 -10.99
N SER A 45 0.73 0.45 -11.26
CA SER A 45 1.05 -0.01 -12.62
C SER A 45 0.24 -1.23 -13.08
N GLY A 46 -0.75 -1.68 -12.32
CA GLY A 46 -1.55 -2.88 -12.59
C GLY A 46 -0.83 -4.19 -12.26
N ASN A 47 0.38 -4.13 -11.70
CA ASN A 47 1.19 -5.31 -11.39
C ASN A 47 0.83 -5.89 -10.02
N LEU A 48 1.08 -7.20 -9.85
CA LEU A 48 0.98 -7.87 -8.56
C LEU A 48 1.94 -7.27 -7.54
N PHE A 49 1.59 -7.35 -6.26
CA PHE A 49 2.52 -7.01 -5.19
C PHE A 49 3.63 -8.07 -5.16
N GLY A 50 4.87 -7.62 -5.17
CA GLY A 50 6.05 -8.45 -4.97
C GLY A 50 6.78 -8.05 -3.70
N LYS A 51 7.76 -8.86 -3.26
CA LYS A 51 8.59 -8.55 -2.09
C LYS A 51 9.27 -7.19 -2.21
N ASN A 52 9.87 -6.91 -3.36
CA ASN A 52 10.54 -5.63 -3.61
C ASN A 52 9.52 -4.49 -3.63
N SER A 53 8.38 -4.65 -4.28
CA SER A 53 7.32 -3.63 -4.29
C SER A 53 6.80 -3.32 -2.90
N LEU A 54 6.61 -4.35 -2.07
CA LEU A 54 6.16 -4.19 -0.68
C LEU A 54 7.22 -3.47 0.17
N TYR A 55 8.48 -3.85 0.00
CA TYR A 55 9.61 -3.21 0.68
C TYR A 55 9.73 -1.74 0.27
N ASP A 56 9.66 -1.45 -1.03
CA ASP A 56 9.65 -0.10 -1.57
C ASP A 56 8.47 0.70 -1.02
N MET A 57 7.25 0.14 -1.00
CA MET A 57 6.08 0.84 -0.45
C MET A 57 6.18 1.15 1.03
N LEU A 58 6.71 0.22 1.84
CA LEU A 58 6.91 0.44 3.27
C LEU A 58 8.01 1.47 3.56
N HIS A 59 9.03 1.53 2.70
CA HIS A 59 10.18 2.42 2.86
C HIS A 59 10.00 3.78 2.17
N ASN A 60 9.11 3.87 1.19
CA ASN A 60 8.90 5.08 0.41
C ASN A 60 8.04 6.06 1.20
N GLU A 61 8.64 7.21 1.53
CA GLU A 61 8.07 8.27 2.36
C GLU A 61 6.76 8.82 1.82
N LYS A 62 6.53 8.67 0.52
CA LYS A 62 5.27 9.03 -0.15
C LYS A 62 4.08 8.27 0.45
N TYR A 63 4.26 7.02 0.85
CA TYR A 63 3.22 6.19 1.48
C TYR A 63 3.09 6.43 2.99
N LYS A 64 4.16 6.87 3.67
CA LYS A 64 4.08 7.40 5.04
C LYS A 64 3.17 8.63 5.08
N GLY A 65 3.26 9.52 4.08
CA GLY A 65 2.38 10.68 3.95
C GLY A 65 0.90 10.31 3.86
N VAL A 66 0.55 9.23 3.16
CA VAL A 66 -0.83 8.72 3.04
C VAL A 66 -1.34 8.14 4.37
N TYR A 67 -0.50 7.38 5.08
CA TYR A 67 -0.85 6.85 6.40
C TYR A 67 -1.05 7.97 7.43
N ILE A 68 -0.17 8.97 7.43
CA ILE A 68 -0.31 10.14 8.31
C ILE A 68 -1.56 10.95 7.95
N TYR A 69 -1.92 11.05 6.66
CA TYR A 69 -3.14 11.75 6.23
C TYR A 69 -4.42 11.08 6.73
N ASN A 70 -4.45 9.75 6.86
CA ASN A 70 -5.57 9.05 7.48
C ASN A 70 -5.58 9.09 9.02
N ARG A 71 -4.66 9.84 9.65
CA ARG A 71 -4.71 10.14 11.08
C ARG A 71 -5.30 11.53 11.30
N ARG A 72 -6.57 11.70 10.95
CA ARG A 72 -7.45 12.81 11.35
C ARG A 72 -8.84 12.19 11.44
N SER A 73 -9.52 12.08 12.58
CA SER A 73 -9.47 12.81 13.85
C SER A 73 -9.84 11.90 15.02
#